data_AF-A0A5K7XAL8-F1
#
_entry.id   AF-A0A5K7XAL8-F1
#
_cell.length_a   1.000
_cell.length_b   1.000
_cell.length_c   1.000
_cell.angle_alpha   90.00
_cell.angle_beta   90.00
_cell.angle_gamma   90.00
#
_symmetry.space_group_name_H-M   'P 1'
#
loop_
_entity.id
_entity.type
_entity.pdbx_description
1 polymer ?
#
loop_
_entity_poly.entity_id
_entity_poly.type
_entity_poly.pdbx_seq_one_letter_code
_entity_poly.pdbx_strand_id
1 'polypeptide(L)'
;MGEPESACRGPELRLVGGGDALNLSPAAVAKLETLDDVIFPAIDGDMTAVEASEPLWREAVAELGPEVVAESRSEYLRYARSTWQFLSRQTVQQPLRMLAVMKVIGLLMGEDGG
;
A
#
# COMPACT_ATOMS: atom_id res chain seq x y z
N MET A 1 3.82 -51.70 -24.47
CA MET A 1 4.19 -50.26 -24.56
C MET A 1 3.21 -49.54 -23.64
N GLY A 2 3.58 -49.03 -22.47
CA GLY A 2 4.87 -48.56 -22.01
C GLY A 2 4.80 -47.04 -21.86
N GLU A 3 4.50 -46.63 -20.63
CA GLU A 3 4.62 -45.29 -20.02
C GLU A 3 3.53 -44.21 -20.24
N PRO A 4 3.19 -43.45 -19.16
CA PRO A 4 2.20 -42.38 -19.08
C PRO A 4 2.88 -40.99 -18.91
N GLU A 5 2.10 -40.00 -18.46
CA GLU A 5 2.54 -38.71 -17.88
C GLU A 5 3.01 -37.61 -18.85
N SER A 6 2.15 -36.62 -19.03
CA SER A 6 2.59 -35.23 -19.13
C SER A 6 1.77 -34.43 -18.14
N ALA A 7 2.32 -34.35 -16.93
CA ALA A 7 1.91 -33.45 -15.90
C ALA A 7 2.04 -32.01 -16.40
N CYS A 8 0.90 -31.37 -16.69
CA CYS A 8 0.81 -29.92 -16.70
C CYS A 8 0.93 -29.45 -15.25
N ARG A 9 2.18 -29.40 -14.78
CA ARG A 9 2.58 -28.81 -13.51
C ARG A 9 2.39 -27.30 -13.64
N GLY A 10 1.18 -26.83 -13.34
CA GLY A 10 0.91 -25.40 -13.15
C GLY A 10 1.79 -24.85 -12.01
N PRO A 11 2.17 -23.57 -12.07
CA PRO A 11 3.11 -23.01 -11.13
C PRO A 11 2.53 -23.07 -9.72
N GLU A 12 3.31 -23.66 -8.80
CA GLU A 12 3.17 -23.45 -7.37
C GLU A 12 3.16 -21.94 -7.13
N LEU A 13 1.95 -21.39 -6.93
CA LEU A 13 1.78 -20.13 -6.22
C LEU A 13 2.31 -20.37 -4.81
N ARG A 14 3.61 -20.12 -4.63
CA ARG A 14 4.14 -19.77 -3.32
C ARG A 14 3.32 -18.58 -2.83
N LEU A 15 2.37 -18.87 -1.96
CA LEU A 15 1.80 -17.94 -1.01
C LEU A 15 2.96 -17.45 -0.14
N VAL A 16 3.72 -16.49 -0.66
CA VAL A 16 4.67 -15.72 0.13
C VAL A 16 3.84 -14.82 1.04
N GLY A 17 3.88 -15.11 2.34
CA GLY A 17 3.56 -14.15 3.39
C GLY A 17 2.07 -13.96 3.69
N GLY A 18 1.40 -14.99 4.19
CA GLY A 18 0.06 -14.87 4.80
C GLY A 18 0.05 -15.32 6.26
N GLY A 19 1.14 -15.08 7.00
CA GLY A 19 1.40 -15.74 8.29
C GLY A 19 1.56 -14.84 9.52
N ASP A 20 1.60 -13.51 9.38
CA ASP A 20 1.94 -12.62 10.52
C ASP A 20 0.79 -11.72 11.01
N ALA A 21 -0.32 -11.62 10.26
CA ALA A 21 -1.47 -10.82 10.70
C ALA A 21 -2.16 -11.36 11.97
N LEU A 22 -1.93 -12.62 12.34
CA LEU A 22 -2.46 -13.24 13.55
C LEU A 22 -1.54 -13.09 14.78
N ASN A 23 -0.39 -12.40 14.67
CA ASN A 23 0.57 -12.24 15.76
C ASN A 23 0.93 -10.76 16.07
N LEU A 24 0.24 -9.81 15.44
CA LEU A 24 0.45 -8.38 15.73
C LEU A 24 -0.15 -8.01 17.09
N SER A 25 0.54 -7.15 17.83
CA SER A 25 0.00 -6.59 19.06
C SER A 25 -1.21 -5.68 18.76
N PRO A 26 -2.17 -5.53 19.68
CA PRO A 26 -3.29 -4.59 19.48
C PRO A 26 -2.84 -3.15 19.18
N ALA A 27 -1.69 -2.74 19.72
CA ALA A 27 -1.11 -1.43 19.44
C ALA A 27 -0.60 -1.31 17.99
N ALA A 28 0.00 -2.37 17.45
CA ALA A 28 0.43 -2.39 16.05
C ALA A 28 -0.78 -2.32 15.11
N VAL A 29 -1.84 -3.07 15.40
CA VAL A 29 -3.09 -3.02 14.63
C VAL A 29 -3.68 -1.61 14.64
N ALA A 30 -3.82 -0.98 15.81
CA ALA A 30 -4.36 0.38 15.92
C ALA A 30 -3.54 1.42 15.14
N LYS A 31 -2.22 1.25 15.07
CA LYS A 31 -1.33 2.12 14.29
C LYS A 31 -1.54 1.94 12.78
N LEU A 32 -1.73 0.70 12.31
CA LEU A 32 -2.07 0.42 10.91
C LEU A 32 -3.46 0.98 10.55
N GLU A 33 -4.46 0.85 11.43
CA GLU A 33 -5.78 1.46 11.24
C GLU A 33 -5.68 3.00 11.17
N THR A 34 -4.82 3.60 11.99
CA THR A 34 -4.55 5.06 11.94
C THR A 34 -3.93 5.46 10.60
N LEU A 35 -3.08 4.62 10.01
CA LEU A 35 -2.57 4.85 8.66
C LEU A 35 -3.66 4.74 7.61
N ASP A 36 -4.58 3.76 7.71
CA ASP A 36 -5.70 3.62 6.78
C ASP A 36 -6.56 4.90 6.77
N ASP A 37 -6.90 5.40 7.96
CA ASP A 37 -7.71 6.61 8.16
C ASP A 37 -7.05 7.90 7.64
N VAL A 38 -5.76 7.87 7.30
CA VAL A 38 -5.04 9.03 6.75
C VAL A 38 -4.66 8.83 5.29
N ILE A 39 -4.14 7.66 4.93
CA ILE A 39 -3.64 7.40 3.58
C ILE A 39 -4.79 7.31 2.58
N PHE A 40 -5.91 6.68 2.93
CA PHE A 40 -7.06 6.60 2.01
C PHE A 40 -7.69 7.97 1.74
N PRO A 41 -8.02 8.79 2.76
CA PRO A 41 -8.49 10.16 2.52
C PRO A 41 -7.48 11.03 1.77
N ALA A 42 -6.18 10.86 2.01
CA ALA A 42 -5.15 11.56 1.25
C ALA A 42 -5.20 11.21 -0.24
N ILE A 43 -5.36 9.93 -0.60
CA ILE A 43 -5.54 9.48 -1.99
C ILE A 43 -6.85 10.03 -2.59
N ASP A 44 -7.89 10.21 -1.78
CA ASP A 44 -9.16 10.80 -2.20
C ASP A 44 -9.14 12.33 -2.32
N GLY A 45 -8.02 12.97 -1.95
CA GLY A 45 -7.75 14.39 -2.17
C GLY A 45 -7.94 15.27 -0.94
N ASP A 46 -8.06 14.69 0.26
CA ASP A 46 -8.01 15.46 1.50
C ASP A 46 -6.59 15.95 1.77
N MET A 47 -6.39 17.26 1.62
CA MET A 47 -5.07 17.88 1.79
C MET A 47 -4.59 17.87 3.24
N THR A 48 -5.49 17.85 4.22
CA THR A 48 -5.12 17.71 5.65
C THR A 48 -4.53 16.32 5.88
N ALA A 49 -5.17 15.30 5.30
CA ALA A 49 -4.68 13.92 5.38
C ALA A 49 -3.35 13.75 4.61
N VAL A 50 -3.18 14.43 3.47
CA VAL A 50 -1.90 14.46 2.73
C VAL A 50 -0.77 15.01 3.61
N GLU A 51 -1.00 16.10 4.33
CA GLU A 51 0.00 16.69 5.23
C GLU A 51 0.33 15.78 6.43
N ALA A 52 -0.67 15.07 6.96
CA ALA A 52 -0.49 14.12 8.05
C ALA A 52 0.17 12.79 7.61
N SER A 53 0.06 12.42 6.33
CA SER A 53 0.48 11.10 5.84
C SER A 53 1.96 10.82 6.02
N GLU A 54 2.83 11.78 5.73
CA GLU A 54 4.28 11.61 5.79
C GLU A 54 4.83 11.37 7.21
N PRO A 55 4.52 12.21 8.21
CA PRO A 55 5.01 11.97 9.57
C PRO A 55 4.46 10.68 10.16
N LEU A 56 3.17 10.37 9.96
CA LEU A 56 2.56 9.15 10.48
C LEU A 56 3.12 7.88 9.82
N TRP A 57 3.36 7.93 8.50
CA TRP A 57 4.02 6.83 7.79
C TRP A 57 5.42 6.56 8.34
N ARG A 58 6.24 7.61 8.52
CA ARG A 58 7.59 7.47 9.09
C ARG A 58 7.55 6.92 10.51
N GLU A 59 6.65 7.42 11.34
CA GLU A 59 6.48 6.97 12.72
C GLU A 59 6.09 5.49 12.77
N ALA A 60 5.13 5.06 11.95
CA ALA A 60 4.71 3.67 11.87
C ALA A 60 5.84 2.75 11.36
N VAL A 61 6.60 3.16 10.35
CA VAL A 61 7.78 2.40 9.87
C VAL A 61 8.83 2.28 10.97
N ALA A 62 9.09 3.35 11.71
CA ALA A 62 10.09 3.36 12.78
C ALA A 62 9.68 2.49 13.98
N GLU A 63 8.40 2.50 14.34
CA GLU A 63 7.88 1.75 15.51
C GLU A 63 7.58 0.28 15.21
N LEU A 64 6.95 0.00 14.06
CA LEU A 64 6.50 -1.34 13.72
C LEU A 64 7.54 -2.11 12.90
N GLY A 65 8.44 -1.40 12.24
CA GLY A 65 9.39 -1.96 11.29
C GLY A 65 8.80 -2.10 9.88
N PRO A 66 9.68 -2.14 8.85
CA PRO A 66 9.27 -2.16 7.44
C PRO A 66 8.49 -3.43 7.06
N GLU A 67 8.75 -4.56 7.72
CA GLU A 67 8.07 -5.84 7.46
C GLU A 67 6.60 -5.81 7.86
N VAL A 68 6.28 -5.19 9.01
CA VAL A 68 4.89 -5.12 9.51
C VAL A 68 4.03 -4.22 8.64
N VAL A 69 4.58 -3.13 8.13
CA VAL A 69 3.85 -2.19 7.27
C VAL A 69 3.84 -2.60 5.79
N ALA A 70 4.56 -3.65 5.40
CA ALA A 70 4.78 -4.01 4.00
C ALA A 70 3.47 -4.36 3.27
N GLU A 71 2.56 -5.09 3.93
CA GLU A 71 1.26 -5.46 3.38
C GLU A 71 0.40 -4.21 3.15
N SER A 72 0.22 -3.38 4.17
CA SER A 72 -0.51 -2.11 4.07
C SER A 72 0.09 -1.19 3.00
N ARG A 73 1.42 -1.07 2.93
CA ARG A 73 2.14 -0.30 1.89
C ARG A 73 1.74 -0.75 0.49
N SER A 74 1.73 -2.06 0.25
CA SER A 74 1.39 -2.65 -1.04
C SER A 74 -0.06 -2.30 -1.42
N GLU A 75 -0.97 -2.40 -0.46
CA GLU A 75 -2.39 -2.07 -0.63
C GLU A 75 -2.62 -0.59 -0.93
N TYR A 76 -1.97 0.31 -0.20
CA TYR A 76 -2.02 1.74 -0.47
C TYR A 76 -1.47 2.09 -1.85
N LEU A 77 -0.33 1.52 -2.23
CA LEU A 77 0.26 1.73 -3.55
C LEU A 77 -0.65 1.22 -4.67
N ARG A 78 -1.28 0.06 -4.47
CA ARG A 78 -2.26 -0.51 -5.41
C ARG A 78 -3.45 0.44 -5.59
N TYR A 79 -4.02 0.91 -4.50
CA TYR A 79 -5.15 1.86 -4.55
C TYR A 79 -4.75 3.19 -5.19
N ALA A 80 -3.66 3.80 -4.75
CA ALA A 80 -3.18 5.08 -5.29
C ALA A 80 -2.90 5.02 -6.80
N ARG A 81 -2.27 3.94 -7.27
CA ARG A 81 -2.03 3.72 -8.72
C ARG A 81 -3.33 3.55 -9.51
N SER A 82 -4.30 2.83 -8.97
CA SER A 82 -5.62 2.70 -9.58
C SER A 82 -6.31 4.06 -9.70
N THR A 83 -6.29 4.85 -8.61
CA THR A 83 -6.86 6.21 -8.59
C THR A 83 -6.16 7.14 -9.57
N TRP A 84 -4.83 7.09 -9.68
CA TRP A 84 -4.08 7.85 -10.68
C TRP A 84 -4.52 7.49 -12.11
N GLN A 85 -4.59 6.21 -12.43
CA GLN A 85 -5.04 5.74 -13.75
C GLN A 85 -6.46 6.21 -14.06
N PHE A 86 -7.35 6.15 -13.07
CA PHE A 86 -8.71 6.63 -13.21
C PHE A 86 -8.75 8.14 -13.49
N LEU A 87 -8.09 8.96 -12.68
CA LEU A 87 -8.06 10.42 -12.83
C LEU A 87 -7.43 10.87 -14.15
N SER A 88 -6.34 10.23 -14.56
CA SER A 88 -5.63 10.55 -15.81
C SER A 88 -6.48 10.34 -17.07
N ARG A 89 -7.53 9.51 -17.00
CA ARG A 89 -8.45 9.22 -18.12
C ARG A 89 -9.71 10.08 -18.10
N GLN A 90 -9.91 10.91 -17.07
CA GLN A 90 -11.09 11.76 -17.00
C GLN A 90 -10.97 12.98 -17.91
N THR A 91 -12.08 13.33 -18.56
CA THR A 91 -12.19 14.58 -19.34
C THR A 91 -12.14 15.81 -18.44
N VAL A 92 -12.65 15.70 -17.22
CA VAL A 92 -12.59 16.76 -16.19
C VAL A 92 -11.44 16.46 -15.25
N GLN A 93 -10.45 17.35 -15.21
CA GLN A 93 -9.27 17.18 -14.38
C GLN A 93 -9.53 17.62 -12.93
N GLN A 94 -9.03 16.84 -11.98
CA GLN A 94 -9.08 17.14 -10.54
C GLN A 94 -7.65 17.38 -10.03
N PRO A 95 -7.05 18.55 -10.31
CA PRO A 95 -5.61 18.76 -10.15
C PRO A 95 -5.11 18.58 -8.71
N LEU A 96 -5.89 19.01 -7.71
CA LEU A 96 -5.54 18.83 -6.30
C LEU A 96 -5.51 17.36 -5.90
N ARG A 97 -6.50 16.56 -6.33
CA ARG A 97 -6.53 15.13 -6.07
C ARG A 97 -5.41 14.40 -6.80
N MET A 98 -5.10 14.78 -8.04
CA MET A 98 -3.96 14.23 -8.77
C MET A 98 -2.63 14.51 -8.05
N LEU A 99 -2.44 15.73 -7.55
CA LEU A 99 -1.28 16.09 -6.74
C LEU A 99 -1.21 15.26 -5.46
N ALA A 100 -2.34 15.10 -4.76
CA ALA A 100 -2.44 14.30 -3.55
C ALA A 100 -2.03 12.84 -3.79
N VAL A 101 -2.55 12.21 -4.85
CA VAL A 101 -2.19 10.85 -5.25
C VAL A 101 -0.69 10.73 -5.58
N MET A 102 -0.12 11.70 -6.31
CA MET A 102 1.33 11.70 -6.60
C MET A 102 2.17 11.82 -5.34
N LYS A 103 1.76 12.66 -4.38
CA LYS A 103 2.45 12.80 -3.09
C LYS A 103 2.43 11.50 -2.30
N VAL A 104 1.28 10.84 -2.20
CA VAL A 104 1.15 9.54 -1.50
C VAL A 104 1.97 8.45 -2.19
N ILE A 105 1.93 8.38 -3.53
CA ILE A 105 2.77 7.43 -4.28
C ILE A 105 4.25 7.72 -4.03
N GLY A 106 4.67 8.99 -4.04
CA GLY A 106 6.05 9.39 -3.76
C GLY A 106 6.49 9.01 -2.34
N LEU A 107 5.66 9.29 -1.34
CA LEU A 107 5.88 8.90 0.06
C LEU A 107 6.08 7.39 0.19
N LEU A 108 5.16 6.60 -0.38
CA LEU A 108 5.17 5.14 -0.24
C LEU A 108 6.22 4.46 -1.12
N MET A 109 6.73 5.12 -2.17
CA MET A 109 7.88 4.62 -2.95
C MET A 109 9.22 5.09 -2.38
N GLY A 110 9.21 6.15 -1.58
CA GLY A 110 10.38 6.72 -0.93
C GLY A 110 11.16 5.67 -0.15
N GLU A 111 12.29 5.30 -0.73
CA GLU A 111 13.42 4.64 -0.10
C GLU A 111 13.86 5.50 1.09
N ASP A 112 14.24 4.86 2.20
CA ASP A 112 14.77 5.51 3.40
C ASP A 112 15.80 6.58 3.00
N GLY A 113 15.39 7.84 3.10
CA GLY A 113 16.24 8.96 2.76
C GLY A 113 17.33 9.13 3.81
N GLY A 114 18.49 8.51 3.54
CA GLY A 114 19.87 8.94 3.86
C GLY A 114 20.16 9.51 5.24
#